data_AF-A0A0H2QXB5-F1
#
_entry.id   AF-A0A0H2QXB5-F1
#
_cell.length_a   1.000
_cell.length_b   1.000
_cell.length_c   1.000
_cell.angle_alpha   90.00
_cell.angle_beta   90.00
_cell.angle_gamma   90.00
#
_symmetry.space_group_name_H-M   'P 1'
#
loop_
_entity.id
_entity.type
_entity.pdbx_description
1 polymer ?
#
loop_
_entity_poly.entity_id
_entity_poly.type
_entity_poly.pdbx_seq_one_letter_code
_entity_poly.pdbx_strand_id
1 'polypeptide(L)'
;METLWDVMNEKIPINLQPTYAAKNIASTTRDISDSDMSSSARASRLHAIVYYDKLLHPMIEKGKEAAMKVKIQDLDSNISPQWRAHVDHSNSSFMSLPFINSEMDSTAWFYQVLARPALAAVNLVQNGNLDLQAAFTATTDDIHSYLISGKKKKDKSIPDGLLMKGGSKSHSAVENKEPKGVMEFKTGTAMGVTSSENSENIFSGVNDTRLDGEGKHIALPFVYPEKDVKRVRTKLSKMLVQLWSQMSNHKCNFGLLSCYHLTVFAYRRSYSYKVEKNNRTMNVMFISEVYKIGAASLTPIFSWFLHLLTAPTASGGQPDIFVPDINTDLVLQFMKKGNVTRLEKERTKEKGEEFTFEAGPQPIYTDEYFDLVVVEPDV
;
A
#
# COMPACT_ATOMS: atom_id res chain seq x y z
N MET A 1 -7.59 -25.33 -21.94
CA MET A 1 -6.70 -24.24 -22.39
C MET A 1 -6.57 -23.31 -21.21
N GLU A 2 -5.36 -23.21 -20.66
CA GLU A 2 -5.06 -22.36 -19.51
C GLU A 2 -4.94 -20.90 -19.97
N THR A 3 -5.40 -19.96 -19.14
CA THR A 3 -5.26 -18.52 -19.33
C THR A 3 -4.23 -17.95 -18.36
N LEU A 4 -3.74 -16.74 -18.61
CA LEU A 4 -2.87 -16.05 -17.65
C LEU A 4 -3.56 -15.87 -16.29
N TRP A 5 -4.89 -15.71 -16.28
CA TRP A 5 -5.64 -15.61 -15.03
C TRP A 5 -5.55 -16.89 -14.21
N ASP A 6 -5.68 -18.05 -14.84
CA ASP A 6 -5.64 -19.35 -14.16
C ASP A 6 -4.30 -19.51 -13.43
N VAL A 7 -3.20 -19.18 -14.11
CA VAL A 7 -1.84 -19.21 -13.57
C VAL A 7 -1.66 -18.21 -12.41
N MET A 8 -2.11 -16.96 -12.60
CA MET A 8 -1.95 -15.91 -11.58
C MET A 8 -2.82 -16.14 -10.35
N ASN A 9 -3.93 -16.86 -10.50
CA ASN A 9 -4.88 -17.18 -9.43
C ASN A 9 -4.51 -18.43 -8.64
N GLU A 10 -3.49 -19.19 -9.07
CA GLU A 10 -2.94 -20.25 -8.24
C GLU A 10 -2.32 -19.70 -6.95
N LYS A 11 -2.42 -20.49 -5.88
CA LYS A 11 -1.78 -20.15 -4.61
C LYS A 11 -0.28 -20.23 -4.75
N ILE A 12 0.41 -19.35 -4.03
CA ILE A 12 1.88 -19.36 -3.98
C ILE A 12 2.36 -20.69 -3.37
N PRO A 13 3.19 -21.46 -4.08
CA PRO A 13 3.69 -22.74 -3.60
C PRO A 13 4.35 -22.67 -2.22
N ILE A 14 4.12 -23.68 -1.38
CA ILE A 14 4.65 -23.71 -0.01
C ILE A 14 6.19 -23.82 0.04
N ASN A 15 6.81 -24.36 -1.01
CA ASN A 15 8.28 -24.41 -1.11
C ASN A 15 8.91 -23.05 -1.39
N LEU A 16 8.12 -22.07 -1.84
CA LEU A 16 8.54 -20.68 -2.04
C LEU A 16 8.33 -19.81 -0.80
N GLN A 17 7.72 -20.37 0.24
CA GLN A 17 7.37 -19.69 1.47
C GLN A 17 8.53 -19.83 2.49
N PRO A 18 9.37 -18.80 2.70
CA PRO A 18 10.47 -18.85 3.67
C PRO A 18 9.97 -18.97 5.11
N THR A 19 10.90 -19.23 6.02
CA THR A 19 10.64 -19.27 7.46
C THR A 19 11.45 -18.18 8.18
N TYR A 20 10.99 -17.68 9.32
CA TYR A 20 11.86 -16.82 10.12
C TYR A 20 12.95 -17.65 10.77
N ALA A 21 14.21 -17.22 10.68
CA ALA A 21 15.31 -17.92 11.35
C ALA A 21 15.17 -17.92 12.88
N ALA A 22 14.42 -16.96 13.46
CA ALA A 22 14.06 -16.92 14.86
C ALA A 22 12.75 -16.14 15.09
N LYS A 23 12.06 -16.44 16.20
CA LYS A 23 10.71 -15.91 16.50
C LYS A 23 10.64 -14.38 16.62
N ASN A 24 11.74 -13.71 16.99
CA ASN A 24 11.76 -12.27 17.31
C ASN A 24 12.62 -11.44 16.34
N ILE A 25 12.90 -11.97 15.14
CA ILE A 25 13.73 -11.27 14.17
C ILE A 25 13.09 -9.95 13.77
N ALA A 26 13.89 -8.88 13.89
CA ALA A 26 13.54 -7.51 13.52
C ALA A 26 12.12 -7.12 13.97
N SER A 27 11.82 -7.35 15.26
CA SER A 27 10.52 -7.03 15.85
C SER A 27 10.23 -5.53 15.95
N THR A 28 11.24 -4.69 15.71
CA THR A 28 11.17 -3.24 15.72
C THR A 28 10.96 -2.72 14.30
N THR A 29 10.14 -1.68 14.18
CA THR A 29 10.09 -0.85 12.97
C THR A 29 10.99 0.36 13.18
N ARG A 30 11.63 0.84 12.10
CA ARG A 30 12.38 2.10 12.12
C ARG A 30 11.50 3.20 12.71
N ASP A 31 12.11 4.12 13.47
CA ASP A 31 11.36 5.26 13.98
C ASP A 31 10.98 6.22 12.83
N ILE A 32 10.04 7.11 13.11
CA ILE A 32 9.59 8.16 12.18
C ILE A 32 10.71 9.17 12.08
N SER A 33 11.30 9.30 10.89
CA SER A 33 12.42 10.19 10.67
C SER A 33 11.99 11.65 10.64
N ASP A 34 12.93 12.57 10.82
CA ASP A 34 12.67 14.01 10.68
C ASP A 34 12.05 14.33 9.32
N SER A 35 12.42 13.64 8.23
CA SER A 35 11.82 13.86 6.90
C SER A 35 10.38 13.34 6.79
N ASP A 36 10.01 12.30 7.54
CA ASP A 36 8.63 11.80 7.63
C ASP A 36 7.75 12.76 8.45
N MET A 37 8.32 13.37 9.49
CA MET A 37 7.63 14.39 10.30
C MET A 37 7.57 15.76 9.63
N SER A 38 8.63 16.11 8.89
CA SER A 38 8.84 17.43 8.27
C SER A 38 8.33 17.51 6.83
N SER A 39 7.55 16.53 6.35
CA SER A 39 6.76 16.71 5.13
C SER A 39 5.97 18.02 5.29
N SER A 40 6.40 19.05 4.57
CA SER A 40 6.60 20.40 5.12
C SER A 40 5.37 21.30 5.15
N ALA A 41 4.18 20.73 5.01
CA ALA A 41 2.94 21.45 5.22
C ALA A 41 2.03 20.64 6.14
N ARG A 42 1.48 21.29 7.18
CA ARG A 42 0.36 20.73 7.96
C ARG A 42 -0.78 20.25 7.04
N ALA A 43 -0.93 20.91 5.89
CA ALA A 43 -1.87 20.56 4.83
C ALA A 43 -1.65 19.16 4.20
N SER A 44 -0.48 18.53 4.33
CA SER A 44 -0.20 17.21 3.78
C SER A 44 -0.24 16.07 4.80
N ARG A 45 -0.62 16.35 6.06
CA ARG A 45 -0.69 15.32 7.12
C ARG A 45 -1.85 14.34 6.88
N LEU A 46 -1.68 13.10 7.32
CA LEU A 46 -2.77 12.13 7.38
C LEU A 46 -3.75 12.54 8.49
N HIS A 47 -5.05 12.59 8.18
CA HIS A 47 -6.09 13.00 9.13
C HIS A 47 -6.98 11.84 9.56
N ALA A 48 -7.22 10.88 8.67
CA ALA A 48 -8.08 9.74 8.96
C ALA A 48 -7.67 8.51 8.15
N ILE A 49 -8.07 7.34 8.65
CA ILE A 49 -7.87 6.04 8.02
C ILE A 49 -9.24 5.40 7.84
N VAL A 50 -9.49 4.82 6.67
CA VAL A 50 -10.70 4.05 6.41
C VAL A 50 -10.27 2.63 6.06
N TYR A 51 -10.74 1.65 6.82
CA TYR A 51 -10.65 0.27 6.36
C TYR A 51 -11.72 0.03 5.30
N TYR A 52 -11.31 -0.42 4.12
CA TYR A 52 -12.19 -0.69 2.99
C TYR A 52 -11.77 -2.02 2.35
N ASP A 53 -12.42 -3.11 2.76
CA ASP A 53 -12.15 -4.46 2.29
C ASP A 53 -12.31 -4.59 0.77
N LYS A 54 -13.32 -3.94 0.19
CA LYS A 54 -13.58 -3.93 -1.26
C LYS A 54 -12.60 -3.07 -2.07
N LEU A 55 -11.55 -2.49 -1.47
CA LEU A 55 -10.63 -1.54 -2.14
C LEU A 55 -10.04 -2.10 -3.45
N LEU A 56 -9.69 -3.39 -3.48
CA LEU A 56 -9.13 -4.02 -4.67
C LEU A 56 -10.16 -4.70 -5.58
N HIS A 57 -11.40 -4.92 -5.13
CA HIS A 57 -12.37 -5.72 -5.91
C HIS A 57 -12.52 -5.22 -7.36
N PRO A 58 -12.71 -3.92 -7.63
CA PRO A 58 -12.84 -3.44 -9.01
C PRO A 58 -11.56 -3.61 -9.82
N MET A 59 -10.38 -3.60 -9.18
CA MET A 59 -9.12 -3.84 -9.86
C MET A 59 -8.95 -5.31 -10.20
N ILE A 60 -9.29 -6.21 -9.27
CA ILE A 60 -9.21 -7.65 -9.43
C ILE A 60 -10.09 -8.12 -10.58
N GLU A 61 -11.32 -7.63 -10.68
CA GLU A 61 -12.19 -7.96 -11.81
C GLU A 61 -11.63 -7.46 -13.14
N LYS A 62 -11.14 -6.21 -13.21
CA LYS A 62 -10.46 -5.69 -14.42
C LYS A 62 -9.20 -6.48 -14.77
N GLY A 63 -8.42 -6.88 -13.77
CA GLY A 63 -7.24 -7.71 -13.92
C GLY A 63 -7.59 -9.08 -14.50
N LYS A 64 -8.63 -9.70 -13.98
CA LYS A 64 -9.18 -10.96 -14.46
C LYS A 64 -9.63 -10.87 -15.92
N GLU A 65 -10.45 -9.88 -16.26
CA GLU A 65 -10.90 -9.65 -17.63
C GLU A 65 -9.73 -9.47 -18.60
N ALA A 66 -8.68 -8.75 -18.18
CA ALA A 66 -7.50 -8.53 -19.00
C ALA A 66 -6.65 -9.80 -19.15
N ALA A 67 -6.42 -10.53 -18.06
CA ALA A 67 -5.62 -11.76 -18.05
C ALA A 67 -6.30 -12.91 -18.79
N MET A 68 -7.63 -13.03 -18.74
CA MET A 68 -8.38 -14.07 -19.48
C MET A 68 -8.24 -13.94 -21.01
N LYS A 69 -7.87 -12.76 -21.52
CA LYS A 69 -7.62 -12.54 -22.96
C LYS A 69 -6.27 -13.07 -23.41
N VAL A 70 -5.33 -13.25 -22.49
CA VAL A 70 -4.00 -13.80 -22.76
C VAL A 70 -4.09 -15.32 -22.67
N LYS A 71 -4.11 -15.97 -23.84
CA LYS A 71 -4.08 -17.42 -23.94
C LYS A 71 -2.66 -17.91 -23.70
N ILE A 72 -2.55 -18.86 -22.79
CA ILE A 72 -1.31 -19.53 -22.48
C ILE A 72 -1.36 -20.88 -23.22
N GLN A 73 -1.13 -20.84 -24.55
CA GLN A 73 -1.06 -22.05 -25.38
C GLN A 73 0.30 -22.71 -25.22
N ASP A 74 0.32 -24.04 -25.04
CA ASP A 74 1.52 -24.89 -25.05
C ASP A 74 2.77 -24.25 -24.43
N LEU A 75 2.62 -23.63 -23.26
CA LEU A 75 3.77 -23.50 -22.39
C LEU A 75 4.20 -24.92 -22.12
N ASP A 76 5.35 -25.28 -22.68
CA ASP A 76 6.04 -26.52 -22.37
C ASP A 76 5.86 -26.78 -20.87
N SER A 77 5.63 -28.02 -20.43
CA SER A 77 5.41 -28.33 -19.01
C SER A 77 6.55 -27.81 -18.10
N ASN A 78 7.68 -27.44 -18.71
CA ASN A 78 8.86 -26.80 -18.15
C ASN A 78 8.75 -25.27 -17.93
N ILE A 79 7.79 -24.59 -18.57
CA ILE A 79 7.60 -23.13 -18.56
C ILE A 79 6.42 -22.70 -17.65
N SER A 80 5.40 -23.53 -17.46
CA SER A 80 4.37 -23.30 -16.42
C SER A 80 4.98 -23.05 -15.02
N PRO A 81 6.06 -23.75 -14.59
CA PRO A 81 6.81 -23.40 -13.38
C PRO A 81 7.47 -22.02 -13.39
N GLN A 82 7.81 -21.45 -14.55
CA GLN A 82 8.46 -20.14 -14.67
C GLN A 82 7.49 -18.98 -14.36
N TRP A 83 6.19 -19.18 -14.55
CA TRP A 83 5.15 -18.24 -14.12
C TRP A 83 4.79 -18.37 -12.64
N ARG A 84 4.87 -19.59 -12.10
CA ARG A 84 4.55 -19.94 -10.72
C ARG A 84 5.64 -19.40 -9.80
N ALA A 85 5.64 -18.10 -9.60
CA ALA A 85 6.46 -17.40 -8.62
C ALA A 85 7.93 -17.89 -8.56
N HIS A 86 8.54 -18.25 -9.70
CA HIS A 86 9.96 -18.57 -9.79
C HIS A 86 10.63 -17.66 -10.81
N VAL A 87 11.30 -16.65 -10.28
CA VAL A 87 12.77 -16.55 -10.33
C VAL A 87 13.40 -17.55 -11.31
N ASP A 88 13.55 -17.18 -12.58
CA ASP A 88 14.38 -17.93 -13.54
C ASP A 88 15.76 -18.18 -12.92
N HIS A 89 16.10 -19.45 -12.63
CA HIS A 89 17.34 -19.82 -11.95
C HIS A 89 18.59 -19.54 -12.80
N SER A 90 18.44 -19.51 -14.13
CA SER A 90 19.50 -19.13 -15.07
C SER A 90 19.73 -17.62 -15.11
N ASN A 91 18.70 -16.83 -14.81
CA ASN A 91 18.74 -15.35 -14.88
C ASN A 91 18.64 -14.65 -13.52
N SER A 92 18.54 -15.40 -12.43
CA SER A 92 18.54 -14.92 -11.05
C SER A 92 19.70 -15.54 -10.29
N SER A 93 20.72 -14.73 -10.03
CA SER A 93 21.84 -15.09 -9.17
C SER A 93 21.49 -15.22 -7.68
N PHE A 94 20.22 -15.02 -7.30
CA PHE A 94 19.78 -15.04 -5.91
C PHE A 94 18.80 -16.19 -5.70
N MET A 95 19.23 -17.23 -4.98
CA MET A 95 18.32 -18.20 -4.38
C MET A 95 17.42 -17.45 -3.39
N SER A 96 16.10 -17.67 -3.46
CA SER A 96 15.20 -17.24 -2.40
C SER A 96 15.68 -17.90 -1.10
N LEU A 97 16.15 -17.09 -0.15
CA LEU A 97 16.67 -17.64 1.09
C LEU A 97 15.53 -18.40 1.79
N PRO A 98 15.75 -19.65 2.22
CA PRO A 98 14.73 -20.40 2.97
C PRO A 98 14.42 -19.75 4.32
N PHE A 99 15.26 -18.79 4.74
CA PHE A 99 15.16 -18.08 5.99
C PHE A 99 15.13 -16.56 5.80
N ILE A 100 14.24 -15.89 6.51
CA ILE A 100 14.20 -14.43 6.65
C ILE A 100 14.96 -14.03 7.92
N ASN A 101 16.03 -13.26 7.76
CA ASN A 101 16.84 -12.69 8.85
C ASN A 101 16.64 -11.18 9.01
N SER A 102 16.05 -10.51 8.02
CA SER A 102 15.97 -9.05 7.98
C SER A 102 14.78 -8.54 7.15
N GLU A 103 14.54 -7.23 7.21
CA GLU A 103 13.64 -6.55 6.27
C GLU A 103 14.14 -6.71 4.83
N MET A 104 15.45 -6.69 4.60
CA MET A 104 16.04 -6.86 3.26
C MET A 104 15.72 -8.22 2.64
N ASP A 105 15.71 -9.29 3.44
CA ASP A 105 15.33 -10.63 2.96
C ASP A 105 13.84 -10.67 2.59
N SER A 106 12.98 -9.99 3.38
CA SER A 106 11.54 -9.87 3.09
C SER A 106 11.32 -9.10 1.78
N THR A 107 12.08 -8.03 1.56
CA THR A 107 12.08 -7.23 0.34
C THR A 107 12.53 -8.06 -0.87
N ALA A 108 13.68 -8.75 -0.76
CA ALA A 108 14.22 -9.58 -1.84
C ALA A 108 13.23 -10.68 -2.24
N TRP A 109 12.65 -11.37 -1.25
CA TRP A 109 11.63 -12.38 -1.46
C TRP A 109 10.38 -11.80 -2.13
N PHE A 110 9.85 -10.67 -1.66
CA PHE A 110 8.67 -10.04 -2.25
C PHE A 110 8.90 -9.71 -3.73
N TYR A 111 10.05 -9.12 -4.07
CA TYR A 111 10.35 -8.80 -5.46
C TYR A 111 10.45 -10.04 -6.34
N GLN A 112 11.05 -11.11 -5.82
CA GLN A 112 11.27 -12.35 -6.53
C GLN A 112 9.99 -13.15 -6.78
N VAL A 113 9.16 -13.28 -5.75
CA VAL A 113 8.01 -14.19 -5.72
C VAL A 113 6.72 -13.48 -6.14
N LEU A 114 6.57 -12.19 -5.81
CA LEU A 114 5.33 -11.44 -6.02
C LEU A 114 5.47 -10.39 -7.13
N ALA A 115 6.35 -9.41 -6.92
CA ALA A 115 6.34 -8.19 -7.72
C ALA A 115 6.79 -8.43 -9.17
N ARG A 116 7.92 -9.12 -9.38
CA ARG A 116 8.44 -9.34 -10.74
C ARG A 116 7.51 -10.22 -11.57
N PRO A 117 6.99 -11.36 -11.07
CA PRO A 117 6.00 -12.15 -11.82
C PRO A 117 4.74 -11.35 -12.16
N ALA A 118 4.21 -10.58 -11.19
CA ALA A 118 3.07 -9.70 -11.43
C ALA A 118 3.35 -8.65 -12.52
N LEU A 119 4.54 -8.05 -12.52
CA LEU A 119 4.93 -7.07 -13.53
C LEU A 119 5.13 -7.70 -14.92
N ALA A 120 5.71 -8.89 -15.00
CA ALA A 120 5.81 -9.64 -16.25
C ALA A 120 4.42 -9.96 -16.84
N ALA A 121 3.48 -10.38 -15.98
CA ALA A 121 2.08 -10.57 -16.36
C ALA A 121 1.44 -9.28 -16.91
N VAL A 122 1.68 -8.13 -16.28
CA VAL A 122 1.23 -6.83 -16.79
C VAL A 122 1.82 -6.53 -18.17
N ASN A 123 3.13 -6.76 -18.35
CA ASN A 123 3.80 -6.51 -19.62
C ASN A 123 3.22 -7.37 -20.75
N LEU A 124 2.84 -8.63 -20.49
CA LEU A 124 2.15 -9.47 -21.49
C LEU A 124 0.76 -8.95 -21.82
N VAL A 125 -0.03 -8.58 -20.81
CA VAL A 125 -1.37 -8.04 -21.01
C VAL A 125 -1.31 -6.76 -21.85
N GLN A 126 -0.32 -5.90 -21.60
CA GLN A 126 -0.16 -4.64 -22.34
C GLN A 126 0.40 -4.84 -23.74
N ASN A 127 1.25 -5.84 -23.95
CA ASN A 127 1.92 -6.10 -25.21
C ASN A 127 1.56 -7.51 -25.69
N GLY A 128 0.32 -7.72 -26.12
CA GLY A 128 -0.25 -9.04 -26.47
C GLY A 128 0.46 -9.86 -27.57
N ASN A 129 1.62 -9.40 -28.06
CA ASN A 129 2.51 -10.09 -29.00
C ASN A 129 3.90 -10.41 -28.41
N LEU A 130 4.17 -10.09 -27.15
CA LEU A 130 5.44 -10.47 -26.51
C LEU A 130 5.48 -11.98 -26.30
N ASP A 131 6.58 -12.59 -26.72
CA ASP A 131 6.95 -13.91 -26.23
C ASP A 131 7.16 -13.86 -24.71
N LEU A 132 6.93 -14.99 -24.06
CA LEU A 132 6.97 -15.12 -22.62
C LEU A 132 8.34 -14.71 -22.04
N GLN A 133 9.42 -15.23 -22.62
CA GLN A 133 10.77 -14.96 -22.14
C GLN A 133 11.02 -13.45 -22.17
N ALA A 134 10.58 -12.77 -23.25
CA ALA A 134 10.72 -11.33 -23.43
C ALA A 134 9.94 -10.51 -22.37
N ALA A 135 8.82 -11.02 -21.85
CA ALA A 135 8.08 -10.34 -20.78
C ALA A 135 8.85 -10.30 -19.44
N PHE A 136 9.66 -11.31 -19.18
CA PHE A 136 10.53 -11.41 -17.99
C PHE A 136 11.90 -10.75 -18.22
N THR A 137 12.47 -10.91 -19.41
CA THR A 137 13.79 -10.42 -19.79
C THR A 137 13.73 -9.09 -20.52
N ALA A 138 12.66 -8.31 -20.36
CA ALA A 138 12.50 -6.96 -20.87
C ALA A 138 13.69 -6.07 -20.48
N THR A 139 14.78 -6.20 -21.22
CA THR A 139 16.05 -5.54 -21.01
C THR A 139 16.23 -4.57 -22.16
N THR A 140 16.27 -3.30 -21.76
CA THR A 140 17.08 -2.20 -22.30
C THR A 140 16.48 -1.28 -23.36
N ASP A 141 15.72 -1.75 -24.35
CA ASP A 141 15.32 -0.86 -25.47
C ASP A 141 13.82 -0.55 -25.58
N ASP A 142 12.94 -1.45 -25.11
CA ASP A 142 11.49 -1.22 -25.11
C ASP A 142 11.02 -0.49 -23.83
N ILE A 143 10.02 0.39 -23.98
CA ILE A 143 9.45 1.21 -22.89
C ILE A 143 8.59 0.31 -21.99
N HIS A 144 9.23 -0.44 -21.08
CA HIS A 144 8.54 -1.28 -20.12
C HIS A 144 8.37 -0.60 -18.76
N SER A 145 7.36 -1.05 -18.02
CA SER A 145 7.21 -0.68 -16.62
C SER A 145 8.25 -1.44 -15.78
N TYR A 146 8.77 -0.80 -14.73
CA TYR A 146 9.88 -1.35 -13.95
C TYR A 146 9.79 -0.96 -12.47
N LEU A 147 10.54 -1.70 -11.64
CA LEU A 147 10.63 -1.48 -10.19
C LEU A 147 11.99 -0.93 -9.83
N ILE A 148 12.05 0.12 -9.01
CA ILE A 148 13.29 0.68 -8.47
C ILE A 148 13.14 1.03 -7.00
N SER A 149 14.25 1.05 -6.27
CA SER A 149 14.31 1.70 -4.96
C SER A 149 14.21 3.23 -5.10
N GLY A 150 13.70 3.90 -4.07
CA GLY A 150 13.73 5.36 -4.02
C GLY A 150 15.16 5.94 -4.03
N LYS A 151 15.39 7.01 -4.79
CA LYS A 151 16.64 7.77 -4.71
C LYS A 151 16.66 8.58 -3.41
N LYS A 152 17.75 8.49 -2.63
CA LYS A 152 17.98 9.37 -1.49
C LYS A 152 17.95 10.83 -1.94
N LYS A 153 16.95 11.57 -1.48
CA LYS A 153 16.84 13.03 -1.63
C LYS A 153 16.94 13.65 -0.25
N LYS A 154 17.58 14.81 -0.16
CA LYS A 154 17.64 15.59 1.09
C LYS A 154 16.19 15.85 1.55
N ASP A 155 15.93 15.61 2.84
CA ASP A 155 14.63 15.88 3.48
C ASP A 155 13.43 15.10 2.93
N LYS A 156 13.65 13.94 2.28
CA LYS A 156 12.56 13.05 1.82
C LYS A 156 12.71 11.65 2.37
N SER A 157 11.57 11.02 2.62
CA SER A 157 11.51 9.58 2.91
C SER A 157 11.95 8.79 1.69
N ILE A 158 12.67 7.68 1.91
CA ILE A 158 13.09 6.76 0.85
C ILE A 158 12.15 5.56 0.91
N PRO A 159 11.31 5.33 -0.12
CA PRO A 159 10.56 4.09 -0.23
C PRO A 159 11.48 2.93 -0.62
N ASP A 160 11.16 1.75 -0.10
CA ASP A 160 11.86 0.52 -0.46
C ASP A 160 11.62 0.12 -1.92
N GLY A 161 10.42 0.46 -2.44
CA GLY A 161 10.05 0.23 -3.83
C GLY A 161 9.21 1.33 -4.45
N LEU A 162 9.41 1.54 -5.75
CA LEU A 162 8.64 2.40 -6.61
C LEU A 162 8.27 1.63 -7.87
N LEU A 163 6.99 1.66 -8.23
CA LEU A 163 6.52 1.20 -9.54
C LEU A 163 6.57 2.36 -10.53
N MET A 164 7.29 2.18 -11.62
CA MET A 164 7.50 3.18 -12.66
C MET A 164 6.79 2.76 -13.95
N LYS A 165 6.10 3.70 -14.61
CA LYS A 165 5.47 3.47 -15.91
C LYS A 165 6.38 3.93 -17.04
N GLY A 166 7.04 2.99 -17.72
CA GLY A 166 7.80 3.29 -18.92
C GLY A 166 9.12 4.04 -18.68
N GLY A 167 10.19 3.51 -19.25
CA GLY A 167 11.50 4.13 -19.34
C GLY A 167 12.42 3.27 -20.19
N SER A 168 13.34 3.87 -20.92
CA SER A 168 14.50 3.15 -21.47
C SER A 168 15.63 3.26 -20.46
N LYS A 169 16.46 2.22 -20.31
CA LYS A 169 17.66 2.32 -19.48
C LYS A 169 18.68 3.35 -20.01
N SER A 170 18.45 3.87 -21.22
CA SER A 170 19.24 4.95 -21.80
C SER A 170 19.08 6.24 -20.99
N HIS A 171 20.21 6.80 -20.51
CA HIS A 171 20.28 8.08 -19.80
C HIS A 171 19.66 9.28 -20.55
N SER A 172 19.32 9.11 -21.83
CA SER A 172 18.78 10.15 -22.72
C SER A 172 17.28 10.04 -22.99
N ALA A 173 16.61 8.94 -22.63
CA ALA A 173 15.19 8.81 -22.87
C ALA A 173 14.40 9.77 -21.96
N VAL A 174 13.40 10.44 -22.55
CA VAL A 174 12.44 11.30 -21.83
C VAL A 174 11.54 10.37 -21.00
N GLU A 175 12.09 9.86 -19.90
CA GLU A 175 11.46 8.91 -19.00
C GLU A 175 10.24 9.53 -18.32
N ASN A 176 9.17 8.74 -18.19
CA ASN A 176 8.08 9.08 -17.28
C ASN A 176 8.63 8.94 -15.85
N LYS A 177 9.14 10.06 -15.30
CA LYS A 177 9.80 10.10 -13.99
C LYS A 177 8.85 10.00 -12.81
N GLU A 178 7.55 9.87 -13.05
CA GLU A 178 6.53 9.88 -12.02
C GLU A 178 6.22 8.46 -11.56
N PRO A 179 6.54 8.11 -10.30
CA PRO A 179 6.15 6.82 -9.76
C PRO A 179 4.63 6.70 -9.72
N LYS A 180 4.13 5.50 -10.02
CA LYS A 180 2.69 5.19 -9.98
C LYS A 180 2.25 4.61 -8.64
N GLY A 181 3.18 3.98 -7.91
CA GLY A 181 2.94 3.49 -6.57
C GLY A 181 4.23 3.39 -5.76
N VAL A 182 4.08 3.41 -4.44
CA VAL A 182 5.17 3.20 -3.48
C VAL A 182 4.98 1.86 -2.75
N MET A 183 6.08 1.25 -2.34
CA MET A 183 6.10 0.00 -1.58
C MET A 183 7.00 0.17 -0.35
N GLU A 184 6.47 -0.22 0.80
CA GLU A 184 7.18 -0.28 2.07
C GLU A 184 7.19 -1.73 2.54
N PHE A 185 8.36 -2.22 2.95
CA PHE A 185 8.54 -3.58 3.44
C PHE A 185 8.87 -3.60 4.92
N LYS A 186 8.33 -4.62 5.59
CA LYS A 186 8.51 -4.86 7.02
C LYS A 186 8.71 -6.35 7.25
N THR A 187 9.23 -6.71 8.42
CA THR A 187 9.15 -8.10 8.87
C THR A 187 7.74 -8.43 9.38
N GLY A 188 7.41 -9.71 9.43
CA GLY A 188 6.15 -10.21 9.96
C GLY A 188 5.97 -9.80 11.41
N THR A 189 7.03 -9.93 12.22
CA THR A 189 7.04 -9.50 13.62
C THR A 189 6.75 -8.00 13.79
N ALA A 190 7.27 -7.14 12.90
CA ALA A 190 6.96 -5.71 12.91
C ALA A 190 5.49 -5.42 12.55
N MET A 191 4.90 -6.26 11.69
CA MET A 191 3.49 -6.24 11.28
C MET A 191 2.54 -6.96 12.27
N GLY A 192 3.04 -7.40 13.41
CA GLY A 192 2.26 -8.13 14.42
C GLY A 192 2.00 -9.60 14.11
N VAL A 193 2.54 -10.11 13.00
CA VAL A 193 2.46 -11.54 12.68
C VAL A 193 3.52 -12.27 13.51
N THR A 194 3.05 -13.07 14.46
CA THR A 194 3.90 -14.02 15.16
C THR A 194 3.67 -15.42 14.59
N SER A 195 4.57 -16.36 14.85
CA SER A 195 4.44 -17.76 14.42
C SER A 195 3.23 -18.50 15.01
N SER A 196 2.39 -17.84 15.80
CA SER A 196 1.14 -18.41 16.27
C SER A 196 0.02 -18.18 15.26
N GLU A 197 -0.74 -19.24 14.96
CA GLU A 197 -1.90 -19.24 14.04
C GLU A 197 -2.99 -18.24 14.47
N ASN A 198 -2.98 -17.81 15.73
CA ASN A 198 -3.91 -16.84 16.32
C ASN A 198 -3.34 -15.41 16.42
N SER A 199 -2.25 -15.09 15.72
CA SER A 199 -1.74 -13.71 15.77
C SER A 199 -2.68 -12.74 15.04
N GLU A 200 -3.33 -11.89 15.84
CA GLU A 200 -4.00 -10.70 15.35
C GLU A 200 -2.95 -9.84 14.64
N ASN A 201 -3.11 -9.69 13.32
CA ASN A 201 -2.27 -8.76 12.57
C ASN A 201 -2.49 -7.36 13.14
N ILE A 202 -1.49 -6.49 13.06
CA ILE A 202 -1.57 -5.15 13.69
C ILE A 202 -2.68 -4.26 13.10
N PHE A 203 -3.24 -4.64 11.96
CA PHE A 203 -4.36 -3.95 11.32
C PHE A 203 -5.72 -4.46 11.81
N SER A 204 -5.79 -5.54 12.60
CA SER A 204 -7.02 -6.04 13.23
C SER A 204 -7.75 -4.95 14.01
N GLY A 205 -7.06 -4.12 14.81
CA GLY A 205 -7.69 -3.01 15.52
C GLY A 205 -8.27 -1.91 14.62
N VAL A 206 -7.71 -1.71 13.42
CA VAL A 206 -8.30 -0.84 12.38
C VAL A 206 -9.53 -1.52 11.77
N ASN A 207 -9.47 -2.84 11.69
CA ASN A 207 -10.50 -3.68 11.14
C ASN A 207 -11.70 -3.79 12.10
N ASP A 208 -11.51 -3.98 13.40
CA ASP A 208 -12.62 -4.30 14.32
C ASP A 208 -13.53 -3.11 14.62
N THR A 209 -13.16 -1.92 14.15
CA THR A 209 -13.97 -0.68 14.15
C THR A 209 -14.77 -0.50 12.85
N ARG A 210 -15.07 -1.62 12.19
CA ARG A 210 -15.43 -1.75 10.77
C ARG A 210 -16.74 -1.10 10.36
N LEU A 211 -17.75 -1.16 11.23
CA LEU A 211 -19.11 -0.76 10.91
C LEU A 211 -19.76 -0.03 12.08
N ASP A 212 -20.53 1.01 11.80
CA ASP A 212 -21.44 1.62 12.78
C ASP A 212 -22.59 0.64 13.11
N GLY A 213 -23.51 1.07 13.98
CA GLY A 213 -24.72 0.29 14.31
C GLY A 213 -25.64 0.02 13.11
N GLU A 214 -25.41 0.66 11.97
CA GLU A 214 -26.18 0.54 10.73
C GLU A 214 -25.43 -0.22 9.62
N GLY A 215 -24.22 -0.73 9.88
CA GLY A 215 -23.43 -1.47 8.89
C GLY A 215 -22.58 -0.61 7.95
N LYS A 216 -22.33 0.67 8.25
CA LYS A 216 -21.56 1.60 7.42
C LYS A 216 -20.10 1.70 7.84
N HIS A 217 -19.19 1.80 6.88
CA HIS A 217 -17.76 1.93 7.16
C HIS A 217 -17.42 3.24 7.90
N ILE A 218 -16.67 3.13 9.00
CA ILE A 218 -16.27 4.28 9.81
C ILE A 218 -14.85 4.73 9.44
N ALA A 219 -14.64 6.04 9.33
CA ALA A 219 -13.30 6.58 9.23
C ALA A 219 -12.71 6.81 10.63
N LEU A 220 -11.55 6.21 10.88
CA LEU A 220 -10.79 6.35 12.12
C LEU A 220 -9.96 7.63 12.11
N PRO A 221 -10.16 8.54 13.07
CA PRO A 221 -9.30 9.69 13.26
C PRO A 221 -7.83 9.29 13.45
N PHE A 222 -6.91 10.00 12.81
CA PHE A 222 -5.48 9.76 12.94
C PHE A 222 -4.75 10.97 13.51
N VAL A 223 -4.07 10.78 14.65
CA VAL A 223 -3.24 11.81 15.27
C VAL A 223 -1.82 11.72 14.69
N TYR A 224 -1.48 12.65 13.80
CA TYR A 224 -0.16 12.71 13.16
C TYR A 224 0.94 13.11 14.17
N PRO A 225 2.10 12.44 14.18
CA PRO A 225 3.19 12.73 15.11
C PRO A 225 3.85 14.10 14.85
N GLU A 226 4.45 14.67 15.90
CA GLU A 226 5.14 15.95 15.82
C GLU A 226 6.57 15.86 16.37
N LYS A 227 7.45 16.73 15.85
CA LYS A 227 8.90 16.65 16.06
C LYS A 227 9.31 16.72 17.55
N ASP A 228 8.67 17.61 18.30
CA ASP A 228 9.05 17.91 19.68
C ASP A 228 8.25 17.15 20.73
N VAL A 229 7.40 16.20 20.29
CA VAL A 229 6.46 15.52 21.16
C VAL A 229 6.92 14.06 21.36
N LYS A 230 7.45 13.76 22.55
CA LYS A 230 7.93 12.44 22.99
C LYS A 230 6.80 11.40 23.22
N ARG A 231 5.68 11.51 22.51
CA ARG A 231 4.53 10.60 22.68
C ARG A 231 4.89 9.18 22.23
N VAL A 232 4.25 8.20 22.87
CA VAL A 232 4.34 6.79 22.47
C VAL A 232 3.84 6.67 21.03
N ARG A 233 4.72 6.21 20.15
CA ARG A 233 4.42 5.92 18.74
C ARG A 233 4.22 4.43 18.63
N THR A 234 2.97 4.00 18.45
CA THR A 234 2.67 2.57 18.21
C THR A 234 3.34 2.11 16.91
N LYS A 235 3.66 0.81 16.79
CA LYS A 235 4.27 0.28 15.55
C LYS A 235 3.40 0.59 14.33
N LEU A 236 2.07 0.45 14.48
CA LEU A 236 1.10 0.78 13.44
C LEU A 236 1.21 2.24 13.01
N SER A 237 1.21 3.17 13.96
CA SER A 237 1.34 4.60 13.65
C SER A 237 2.63 4.92 12.90
N LYS A 238 3.75 4.26 13.25
CA LYS A 238 5.04 4.46 12.60
C LYS A 238 4.99 4.02 11.13
N MET A 239 4.45 2.83 10.88
CA MET A 239 4.33 2.27 9.53
C MET A 239 3.39 3.10 8.65
N LEU A 240 2.25 3.53 9.19
CA LEU A 240 1.29 4.37 8.45
C LEU A 240 1.88 5.73 8.10
N VAL A 241 2.61 6.36 9.01
CA VAL A 241 3.27 7.64 8.76
C VAL A 241 4.39 7.50 7.73
N GLN A 242 5.18 6.42 7.78
CA GLN A 242 6.22 6.12 6.79
C GLN A 242 5.62 5.96 5.39
N LEU A 243 4.62 5.08 5.24
CA LEU A 243 3.94 4.85 3.97
C LEU A 243 3.29 6.13 3.44
N TRP A 244 2.55 6.86 4.29
CA TRP A 244 1.92 8.12 3.94
C TRP A 244 2.93 9.17 3.46
N SER A 245 4.05 9.32 4.19
CA SER A 245 5.11 10.26 3.86
C SER A 245 5.73 9.95 2.52
N GLN A 246 5.96 8.67 2.20
CA GLN A 246 6.46 8.23 0.90
C GLN A 246 5.46 8.52 -0.22
N MET A 247 4.18 8.15 -0.06
CA MET A 247 3.11 8.46 -1.01
C MET A 247 3.04 9.98 -1.29
N SER A 248 3.09 10.80 -0.23
CA SER A 248 3.07 12.26 -0.34
C SER A 248 4.31 12.83 -1.04
N ASN A 249 5.51 12.40 -0.62
CA ASN A 249 6.78 12.88 -1.14
C ASN A 249 7.01 12.55 -2.62
N HIS A 250 6.45 11.43 -3.07
CA HIS A 250 6.49 10.92 -4.44
C HIS A 250 5.25 11.28 -5.26
N LYS A 251 4.27 11.97 -4.67
CA LYS A 251 3.00 12.36 -5.30
C LYS A 251 2.22 11.18 -5.88
N CYS A 252 2.25 10.04 -5.19
CA CYS A 252 1.49 8.85 -5.56
C CYS A 252 0.24 8.74 -4.70
N ASN A 253 -0.85 8.28 -5.31
CA ASN A 253 -2.07 7.95 -4.57
C ASN A 253 -2.07 6.51 -4.08
N PHE A 254 -1.18 5.66 -4.58
CA PHE A 254 -1.17 4.24 -4.29
C PHE A 254 0.07 3.85 -3.49
N GLY A 255 -0.14 3.08 -2.44
CA GLY A 255 0.89 2.54 -1.58
C GLY A 255 0.62 1.07 -1.28
N LEU A 256 1.67 0.36 -0.90
CA LEU A 256 1.58 -1.01 -0.43
C LEU A 256 2.52 -1.17 0.76
N LEU A 257 2.02 -1.84 1.79
CA LEU A 257 2.80 -2.27 2.94
C LEU A 257 2.80 -3.79 2.96
N SER A 258 3.96 -4.42 2.85
CA SER A 258 4.06 -5.87 2.84
C SER A 258 5.11 -6.37 3.81
N CYS A 259 4.84 -7.55 4.35
CA CYS A 259 5.89 -8.43 4.84
C CYS A 259 5.81 -9.74 4.05
N TYR A 260 6.58 -10.72 4.49
CA TYR A 260 6.51 -12.07 3.93
C TYR A 260 5.15 -12.78 4.18
N HIS A 261 4.45 -12.48 5.28
CA HIS A 261 3.20 -13.18 5.63
C HIS A 261 1.96 -12.56 5.00
N LEU A 262 1.96 -11.25 4.82
CA LEU A 262 0.78 -10.52 4.40
C LEU A 262 1.14 -9.24 3.64
N THR A 263 0.17 -8.78 2.85
CA THR A 263 0.22 -7.53 2.12
C THR A 263 -1.04 -6.72 2.41
N VAL A 264 -0.87 -5.43 2.58
CA VAL A 264 -1.94 -4.44 2.73
C VAL A 264 -1.74 -3.35 1.69
N PHE A 265 -2.81 -3.01 0.98
CA PHE A 265 -2.80 -1.97 -0.04
C PHE A 265 -3.39 -0.69 0.55
N ALA A 266 -2.83 0.45 0.15
CA ALA A 266 -3.25 1.75 0.60
C ALA A 266 -3.60 2.65 -0.59
N TYR A 267 -4.67 3.41 -0.44
CA TYR A 267 -5.05 4.46 -1.38
C TYR A 267 -5.21 5.78 -0.64
N ARG A 268 -4.59 6.83 -1.18
CA ARG A 268 -4.63 8.19 -0.65
C ARG A 268 -5.66 8.99 -1.43
N ARG A 269 -6.56 9.66 -0.70
CA ARG A 269 -7.48 10.66 -1.26
C ARG A 269 -7.45 11.93 -0.42
N SER A 270 -7.52 13.07 -1.12
CA SER A 270 -7.56 14.39 -0.50
C SER A 270 -8.90 15.04 -0.82
N TYR A 271 -9.62 15.46 0.22
CA TYR A 271 -10.92 16.11 0.12
C TYR A 271 -10.75 17.61 0.41
N SER A 272 -11.11 18.45 -0.57
CA SER A 272 -11.09 19.90 -0.40
C SER A 272 -12.45 20.35 0.14
N TYR A 273 -12.43 21.17 1.18
CA TYR A 273 -13.64 21.71 1.79
C TYR A 273 -13.41 23.16 2.23
N LYS A 274 -14.50 23.93 2.31
CA LYS A 274 -14.45 25.34 2.71
C LYS A 274 -14.78 25.49 4.19
N VAL A 275 -13.85 26.06 4.96
CA VAL A 275 -14.11 26.53 6.32
C VAL A 275 -14.02 28.03 6.29
N GLU A 276 -15.16 28.71 6.46
CA GLU A 276 -15.27 30.16 6.34
C GLU A 276 -14.74 30.64 4.98
N LYS A 277 -13.71 31.50 4.96
CA LYS A 277 -13.06 32.02 3.75
C LYS A 277 -11.83 31.22 3.31
N ASN A 278 -11.48 30.14 4.02
CA ASN A 278 -10.27 29.36 3.76
C ASN A 278 -10.61 27.99 3.17
N ASN A 279 -9.95 27.64 2.06
CA ASN A 279 -9.95 26.26 1.58
C ASN A 279 -9.04 25.42 2.47
N ARG A 280 -9.55 24.29 2.94
CA ARG A 280 -8.80 23.29 3.70
C ARG A 280 -8.84 21.96 2.97
N THR A 281 -7.88 21.11 3.29
CA THR A 281 -7.77 19.76 2.72
C THR A 281 -7.75 18.75 3.85
N MET A 282 -8.59 17.74 3.75
CA MET A 282 -8.56 16.56 4.60
C MET A 282 -7.92 15.44 3.79
N ASN A 283 -6.90 14.80 4.36
CA ASN A 283 -6.23 13.70 3.70
C ASN A 283 -6.57 12.39 4.40
N VAL A 284 -7.04 11.43 3.63
CA VAL A 284 -7.53 10.14 4.11
C VAL A 284 -6.77 9.01 3.43
N MET A 285 -6.41 8.01 4.22
CA MET A 285 -5.83 6.76 3.73
C MET A 285 -6.88 5.65 3.81
N PHE A 286 -7.26 5.12 2.67
CA PHE A 286 -8.04 3.89 2.56
C PHE A 286 -7.07 2.72 2.61
N ILE A 287 -7.38 1.71 3.41
CA ILE A 287 -6.57 0.52 3.62
C ILE A 287 -7.40 -0.70 3.24
N SER A 288 -6.85 -1.59 2.41
CA SER A 288 -7.52 -2.82 2.00
C SER A 288 -7.67 -3.80 3.16
N GLU A 289 -8.37 -4.90 2.88
CA GLU A 289 -8.18 -6.12 3.65
C GLU A 289 -6.72 -6.62 3.61
N VAL A 290 -6.43 -7.57 4.50
CA VAL A 290 -5.12 -8.16 4.65
C VAL A 290 -5.01 -9.39 3.75
N TYR A 291 -4.18 -9.32 2.72
CA TYR A 291 -3.92 -10.44 1.82
C TYR A 291 -2.81 -11.32 2.38
N LYS A 292 -3.18 -12.50 2.92
CA LYS A 292 -2.21 -13.46 3.46
C LYS A 292 -1.52 -14.21 2.33
N ILE A 293 -0.20 -14.08 2.20
CA ILE A 293 0.58 -14.59 1.07
C ILE A 293 0.48 -16.12 0.89
N GLY A 294 0.40 -16.92 1.96
CA GLY A 294 0.23 -18.37 1.84
C GLY A 294 -1.17 -18.82 1.42
N ALA A 295 -2.18 -17.94 1.52
CA ALA A 295 -3.56 -18.19 1.10
C ALA A 295 -3.93 -17.44 -0.18
N ALA A 296 -3.22 -16.35 -0.48
CA ALA A 296 -3.43 -15.47 -1.60
C ALA A 296 -2.63 -15.92 -2.83
N SER A 297 -3.16 -15.57 -3.99
CA SER A 297 -2.52 -15.75 -5.28
C SER A 297 -1.77 -14.48 -5.68
N LEU A 298 -1.16 -14.46 -6.87
CA LEU A 298 -0.52 -13.25 -7.41
C LEU A 298 -1.53 -12.19 -7.87
N THR A 299 -2.81 -12.56 -7.95
CA THR A 299 -3.87 -11.72 -8.52
C THR A 299 -3.99 -10.33 -7.88
N PRO A 300 -3.86 -10.12 -6.54
CA PRO A 300 -4.00 -8.78 -5.98
C PRO A 300 -2.88 -7.85 -6.42
N ILE A 301 -1.63 -8.34 -6.42
CA ILE A 301 -0.44 -7.57 -6.83
C ILE A 301 -0.49 -7.27 -8.33
N PHE A 302 -0.82 -8.27 -9.14
CA PHE A 302 -0.97 -8.11 -10.59
C PHE A 302 -2.06 -7.11 -10.95
N SER A 303 -3.25 -7.25 -10.36
CA SER A 303 -4.37 -6.38 -10.64
C SER A 303 -4.10 -4.95 -10.20
N TRP A 304 -3.41 -4.79 -9.06
CA TRP A 304 -2.93 -3.49 -8.60
C TRP A 304 -1.91 -2.89 -9.57
N PHE A 305 -0.87 -3.62 -9.98
CA PHE A 305 0.12 -3.11 -10.95
C PHE A 305 -0.54 -2.75 -12.28
N LEU A 306 -1.40 -3.63 -12.81
CA LEU A 306 -2.11 -3.38 -14.07
C LEU A 306 -2.90 -2.08 -13.96
N HIS A 307 -3.65 -1.90 -12.87
CA HIS A 307 -4.42 -0.69 -12.63
C HIS A 307 -3.52 0.55 -12.58
N LEU A 308 -2.47 0.56 -11.76
CA LEU A 308 -1.54 1.69 -11.63
C LEU A 308 -0.88 2.10 -12.95
N LEU A 309 -0.66 1.14 -13.84
CA LEU A 309 0.03 1.35 -15.11
C LEU A 309 -0.91 1.67 -16.28
N THR A 310 -2.17 1.27 -16.20
CA THR A 310 -3.17 1.46 -17.28
C THR A 310 -4.23 2.50 -16.97
N ALA A 311 -4.49 2.79 -15.70
CA ALA A 311 -5.46 3.80 -15.32
C ALA A 311 -5.07 5.14 -15.97
N PRO A 312 -6.04 5.84 -16.60
CA PRO A 312 -5.79 7.17 -17.10
C PRO A 312 -5.29 8.00 -15.92
N THR A 313 -4.15 8.68 -16.07
CA THR A 313 -3.72 9.66 -15.07
C THR A 313 -4.85 10.66 -14.91
N ALA A 314 -5.48 10.70 -13.72
CA ALA A 314 -6.62 11.55 -13.38
C ALA A 314 -6.45 12.97 -13.95
N SER A 315 -6.93 13.15 -15.18
CA SER A 315 -6.92 14.42 -15.89
C SER A 315 -8.33 14.96 -15.71
N GLY A 316 -8.50 15.82 -14.70
CA GLY A 316 -9.81 16.37 -14.35
C GLY A 316 -10.36 15.96 -12.97
N GLY A 317 -9.53 15.39 -12.09
CA GLY A 317 -9.90 15.21 -10.67
C GLY A 317 -10.92 14.11 -10.37
N GLN A 318 -11.30 13.29 -11.35
CA GLN A 318 -12.02 12.04 -11.06
C GLN A 318 -11.07 11.04 -10.39
N PRO A 319 -11.54 10.33 -9.35
CA PRO A 319 -10.71 9.38 -8.63
C PRO A 319 -10.45 8.12 -9.48
N ASP A 320 -9.19 7.68 -9.49
CA ASP A 320 -8.75 6.49 -10.25
C ASP A 320 -9.37 5.18 -9.69
N ILE A 321 -9.82 5.18 -8.43
CA ILE A 321 -10.56 4.08 -7.78
C ILE A 321 -11.91 4.62 -7.30
N PHE A 322 -12.95 3.80 -7.42
CA PHE A 322 -14.19 4.01 -6.67
C PHE A 322 -13.96 3.67 -5.19
N VAL A 323 -13.69 4.71 -4.40
CA VAL A 323 -13.78 4.64 -2.93
C VAL A 323 -14.98 5.45 -2.49
N PRO A 324 -15.66 5.04 -1.41
CA PRO A 324 -16.81 5.77 -0.92
C PRO A 324 -16.49 7.25 -0.69
N ASP A 325 -17.42 8.12 -1.06
CA ASP A 325 -17.26 9.55 -0.84
C ASP A 325 -17.36 9.87 0.65
N ILE A 326 -16.62 10.91 1.04
CA ILE A 326 -16.64 11.35 2.42
C ILE A 326 -17.69 12.44 2.60
N ASN A 327 -18.55 12.28 3.61
CA ASN A 327 -19.53 13.27 4.03
C ASN A 327 -18.81 14.54 4.50
N THR A 328 -18.73 15.53 3.61
CA THR A 328 -18.00 16.78 3.87
C THR A 328 -18.57 17.59 5.04
N ASP A 329 -19.85 17.44 5.38
CA ASP A 329 -20.44 18.10 6.55
C ASP A 329 -19.97 17.44 7.84
N LEU A 330 -19.86 16.10 7.87
CA LEU A 330 -19.24 15.39 8.98
C LEU A 330 -17.74 15.66 9.06
N VAL A 331 -17.04 15.87 7.93
CA VAL A 331 -15.65 16.35 7.93
C VAL A 331 -15.57 17.74 8.54
N LEU A 332 -16.49 18.64 8.14
CA LEU A 332 -16.56 19.97 8.68
C LEU A 332 -16.82 19.91 10.18
N GLN A 333 -17.71 19.06 10.67
CA GLN A 333 -17.93 18.86 12.10
C GLN A 333 -16.71 18.25 12.78
N PHE A 334 -16.11 17.21 12.22
CA PHE A 334 -14.87 16.60 12.71
C PHE A 334 -13.74 17.63 12.87
N MET A 335 -13.62 18.55 11.89
CA MET A 335 -12.62 19.61 11.87
C MET A 335 -13.04 20.86 12.68
N LYS A 336 -14.35 21.16 12.84
CA LYS A 336 -14.94 22.34 13.53
C LYS A 336 -15.28 22.11 15.00
N LYS A 337 -15.88 20.96 15.37
CA LYS A 337 -16.03 20.47 16.77
C LYS A 337 -14.67 20.41 17.46
N GLY A 338 -13.61 20.52 16.67
CA GLY A 338 -12.35 20.96 17.16
C GLY A 338 -11.64 19.83 17.85
N ASN A 339 -12.00 18.56 17.76
CA ASN A 339 -11.19 17.55 18.41
C ASN A 339 -9.75 17.57 17.85
N VAL A 340 -9.50 17.61 16.53
CA VAL A 340 -8.11 17.76 16.03
C VAL A 340 -7.48 19.12 16.39
N THR A 341 -8.20 20.23 16.25
CA THR A 341 -7.65 21.59 16.49
C THR A 341 -7.58 21.98 17.98
N ARG A 342 -8.43 21.41 18.84
CA ARG A 342 -8.46 21.46 20.32
C ARG A 342 -7.40 20.51 20.87
N LEU A 343 -7.18 19.33 20.30
CA LEU A 343 -6.00 18.51 20.58
C LEU A 343 -4.69 19.24 20.26
N GLU A 344 -4.68 20.02 19.18
CA GLU A 344 -3.55 20.87 18.81
C GLU A 344 -3.47 22.18 19.63
N LYS A 345 -4.56 22.63 20.28
CA LYS A 345 -4.65 23.89 21.08
C LYS A 345 -4.61 23.70 22.61
N GLU A 346 -5.15 22.63 23.18
CA GLU A 346 -4.98 22.18 24.57
C GLU A 346 -3.49 21.88 24.83
N ARG A 347 -2.80 21.35 23.81
CA ARG A 347 -1.33 21.31 23.67
C ARG A 347 -0.61 22.64 23.94
N THR A 348 -1.25 23.78 23.70
CA THR A 348 -0.64 25.11 23.88
C THR A 348 -1.12 25.84 25.14
N LYS A 349 -2.18 25.39 25.81
CA LYS A 349 -2.83 26.14 26.90
C LYS A 349 -2.52 25.64 28.31
N GLU A 350 -2.15 24.39 28.54
CA GLU A 350 -2.09 23.86 29.91
C GLU A 350 -0.68 23.38 30.29
N LYS A 351 0.09 24.29 30.89
CA LYS A 351 1.24 23.97 31.78
C LYS A 351 0.79 23.44 33.15
N GLY A 352 -0.36 22.75 33.22
CA GLY A 352 -1.04 22.42 34.49
C GLY A 352 -1.22 20.93 34.69
N GLU A 353 -2.07 20.28 33.89
CA GLU A 353 -2.28 18.84 33.91
C GLU A 353 -2.53 18.35 32.48
N GLU A 354 -1.78 17.33 32.04
CA GLU A 354 -1.57 17.02 30.63
C GLU A 354 -2.50 15.86 30.19
N PHE A 355 -3.65 16.16 29.58
CA PHE A 355 -4.38 15.13 28.86
C PHE A 355 -3.63 14.83 27.55
N THR A 356 -2.90 13.71 27.53
CA THR A 356 -2.06 13.31 26.39
C THR A 356 -2.74 12.23 25.58
N PHE A 357 -2.84 12.44 24.27
CA PHE A 357 -3.34 11.43 23.34
C PHE A 357 -2.18 10.80 22.59
N GLU A 358 -2.13 9.47 22.55
CA GLU A 358 -1.09 8.74 21.83
C GLU A 358 -1.15 8.99 20.32
N ALA A 359 0.01 8.94 19.64
CA ALA A 359 0.03 9.08 18.18
C ALA A 359 -0.52 7.80 17.53
N GLY A 360 -1.36 7.95 16.52
CA GLY A 360 -1.96 6.82 15.80
C GLY A 360 -3.47 6.90 15.61
N PRO A 361 -4.08 5.78 15.15
CA PRO A 361 -5.54 5.65 15.01
C PRO A 361 -6.24 5.75 16.36
N GLN A 362 -7.36 6.47 16.43
CA GLN A 362 -8.08 6.73 17.66
C GLN A 362 -9.51 6.17 17.61
N PRO A 363 -9.80 5.00 18.22
CA PRO A 363 -11.10 4.33 18.10
C PRO A 363 -12.17 4.84 19.08
N ILE A 364 -11.79 5.42 20.22
CA ILE A 364 -12.69 5.72 21.36
C ILE A 364 -13.27 7.16 21.27
N TYR A 365 -13.05 7.85 20.16
CA TYR A 365 -13.13 9.31 20.17
C TYR A 365 -14.51 9.94 20.04
N THR A 366 -15.59 9.18 20.19
CA THR A 366 -16.91 9.59 20.68
C THR A 366 -17.89 8.44 20.45
N ASP A 367 -18.94 8.37 21.27
CA ASP A 367 -20.18 7.63 20.95
C ASP A 367 -20.90 8.19 19.68
N GLU A 368 -20.24 9.08 18.94
CA GLU A 368 -20.58 9.61 17.62
C GLU A 368 -19.52 9.07 16.64
N TYR A 369 -19.62 7.79 16.29
CA TYR A 369 -18.91 7.29 15.11
C TYR A 369 -19.24 8.23 13.96
N PHE A 370 -18.24 8.93 13.43
CA PHE A 370 -18.51 9.76 12.27
C PHE A 370 -18.65 8.79 11.10
N ASP A 371 -19.88 8.64 10.60
CA ASP A 371 -20.24 8.06 9.30
C ASP A 371 -19.69 8.95 8.18
N LEU A 372 -18.39 9.21 8.24
CA LEU A 372 -17.67 10.00 7.29
C LEU A 372 -17.80 9.37 5.92
N VAL A 373 -18.10 8.09 5.79
CA VAL A 373 -18.37 7.43 4.52
C VAL A 373 -19.86 7.53 4.18
N VAL A 374 -20.18 8.19 3.07
CA VAL A 374 -21.50 8.07 2.45
C VAL A 374 -21.55 6.71 1.77
N VAL A 375 -22.28 5.77 2.36
CA VAL A 375 -22.61 4.50 1.70
C VAL A 375 -23.67 4.83 0.65
N GLU A 376 -23.32 4.78 -0.63
CA GLU A 376 -24.35 4.61 -1.66
C GLU A 376 -24.85 3.16 -1.61
N PRO A 377 -26.17 2.93 -1.78
CA PRO A 377 -26.78 1.61 -1.69
C PRO A 377 -26.14 0.65 -2.70
N ASP A 378 -25.98 -0.61 -2.29
CA ASP A 378 -25.33 -1.68 -3.06
C ASP A 378 -25.71 -1.64 -4.56
N VAL A 379 -24.69 -1.48 -5.42
CA VAL A 379 -24.79 -1.61 -6.88
C VAL A 379 -24.52 -3.03 -7.31
#